data_AF-A0A821GGN0-F1
#
_entry.id   AF-A0A821GGN0-F1
#
_cell.length_a   1.000
_cell.length_b   1.000
_cell.length_c   1.000
_cell.angle_alpha   90.00
_cell.angle_beta   90.00
_cell.angle_gamma   90.00
#
_symmetry.space_group_name_H-M   'P 1'
#
loop_
_entity.id
_entity.type
_entity.pdbx_description
1 polymer ?
#
loop_
_entity_poly.entity_id
_entity_poly.type
_entity_poly.pdbx_seq_one_letter_code
_entity_poly.pdbx_strand_id
1 'polypeptide(L)' 'GEATYVCALNACSHSGLVGEARLIFKNIEMKTMRIYSTMIDCLSRASAFDQAQELIDEYERNHSP' A
#
# COMPACT_ATOMS: atom_id res chain seq x y z
N GLY A 1 -6.46 -12.20 -6.64
CA GLY A 1 -5.06 -12.65 -6.46
C GLY A 1 -4.15 -11.45 -6.31
N GLU A 2 -2.87 -11.62 -5.96
CA GLU A 2 -1.94 -10.49 -5.73
C GLU A 2 -1.93 -9.47 -6.88
N ALA A 3 -1.84 -9.95 -8.13
CA ALA A 3 -1.85 -9.08 -9.31
C ALA A 3 -3.11 -8.21 -9.41
N THR A 4 -4.28 -8.72 -9.00
CA THR A 4 -5.53 -7.95 -8.96
C THR A 4 -5.43 -6.78 -8.00
N TYR A 5 -4.89 -7.01 -6.80
CA TYR A 5 -4.73 -5.97 -5.79
C TYR A 5 -3.72 -4.92 -6.22
N VAL A 6 -2.57 -5.34 -6.74
CA VAL A 6 -1.55 -4.42 -7.25
C VAL A 6 -2.12 -3.55 -8.38
N CYS A 7 -2.85 -4.13 -9.33
CA CYS A 7 -3.50 -3.36 -10.40
C CYS A 7 -4.51 -2.35 -9.86
N ALA A 8 -5.34 -2.76 -8.88
CA ALA A 8 -6.34 -1.87 -8.29
C ALA A 8 -5.68 -0.71 -7.51
N LEU A 9 -4.64 -0.99 -6.71
CA LEU A 9 -3.88 0.03 -5.98
C LEU A 9 -3.19 1.01 -6.92
N ASN A 10 -2.58 0.51 -8.01
CA ASN A 10 -1.98 1.37 -9.04
C ASN A 10 -3.02 2.27 -9.72
N ALA A 11 -4.19 1.73 -10.08
CA ALA A 11 -5.27 2.53 -10.66
C ALA A 11 -5.71 3.65 -9.70
N CYS A 12 -5.84 3.35 -8.40
CA CYS A 12 -6.14 4.35 -7.39
C CYS A 12 -5.03 5.39 -7.25
N SER A 13 -3.76 4.97 -7.26
CA SER A 13 -2.58 5.85 -7.21
C SER A 13 -2.57 6.87 -8.36
N HIS A 14 -2.78 6.41 -9.59
CA HIS A 14 -2.84 7.29 -10.76
C HIS A 14 -4.05 8.23 -10.77
N SER A 15 -5.15 7.82 -10.13
CA SER A 15 -6.40 8.59 -10.09
C SER A 15 -6.52 9.50 -8.87
N GLY A 16 -5.52 9.51 -7.97
CA GLY A 16 -5.58 10.25 -6.71
C GLY A 16 -6.58 9.70 -5.68
N LEU A 17 -7.06 8.47 -5.87
CA LEU A 17 -8.07 7.82 -5.03
C LEU A 17 -7.44 7.10 -3.82
N VAL A 18 -6.68 7.82 -3.03
CA VAL A 18 -5.90 7.25 -1.91
C VAL A 18 -6.82 6.62 -0.85
N GLY A 19 -8.02 7.16 -0.65
CA GLY A 19 -9.02 6.57 0.25
C GLY A 19 -9.41 5.15 -0.14
N GLU A 20 -9.71 4.93 -1.42
CA GLU A 20 -10.07 3.62 -1.96
C GLU A 20 -8.87 2.66 -1.92
N ALA A 21 -7.66 3.15 -2.23
CA ALA A 21 -6.44 2.36 -2.12
C ALA A 21 -6.26 1.82 -0.69
N ARG A 22 -6.50 2.64 0.34
CA ARG A 22 -6.44 2.23 1.75
C ARG A 22 -7.48 1.18 2.10
N LEU A 23 -8.72 1.34 1.62
CA LEU A 23 -9.78 0.36 1.86
C LEU A 23 -9.43 -1.00 1.24
N ILE A 24 -8.94 -1.01 0.00
CA ILE A 24 -8.47 -2.23 -0.66
C ILE A 24 -7.33 -2.85 0.15
N PHE A 25 -6.29 -2.07 0.46
CA PHE A 25 -5.12 -2.53 1.20
C PHE A 25 -5.49 -3.16 2.55
N LYS A 26 -6.37 -2.51 3.33
CA LYS A 26 -6.82 -3.01 4.63
C LYS A 26 -7.50 -4.38 4.53
N ASN A 27 -8.25 -4.63 3.45
CA ASN A 27 -8.98 -5.89 3.24
C ASN A 27 -8.12 -7.05 2.71
N ILE A 28 -6.83 -6.82 2.44
CA ILE A 28 -5.90 -7.88 2.04
C ILE A 28 -5.38 -8.57 3.31
N GLU A 29 -5.76 -9.84 3.51
CA GLU A 29 -5.32 -10.63 4.67
C GLU A 29 -3.81 -10.86 4.69
N MET A 30 -3.25 -11.39 3.59
CA MET A 30 -1.81 -11.62 3.45
C MET A 30 -1.21 -10.61 2.48
N LYS A 31 -0.51 -9.61 3.03
CA LYS A 31 0.16 -8.57 2.26
C LYS A 31 1.60 -8.99 1.98
N THR A 32 1.93 -9.16 0.71
CA THR A 32 3.32 -9.42 0.29
C THR A 32 4.11 -8.12 0.21
N MET A 33 5.44 -8.21 0.16
CA MET A 33 6.32 -7.06 -0.05
C MET A 33 5.86 -6.20 -1.23
N ARG A 34 5.43 -6.83 -2.33
CA ARG A 34 4.94 -6.13 -3.53
C ARG A 34 3.70 -5.28 -3.24
N ILE A 35 2.77 -5.79 -2.44
CA ILE A 35 1.56 -5.05 -2.04
C ILE A 35 1.93 -3.87 -1.14
N TYR A 36 2.85 -4.05 -0.18
CA TYR A 36 3.39 -2.94 0.63
C TYR A 36 4.06 -1.87 -0.22
N SER A 37 5.02 -2.24 -1.07
CA SER A 37 5.73 -1.29 -1.94
C SER A 37 4.77 -0.52 -2.84
N THR A 38 3.73 -1.18 -3.37
CA THR A 38 2.72 -0.52 -4.20
C THR A 38 1.91 0.52 -3.41
N MET A 39 1.52 0.19 -2.17
CA MET A 39 0.78 1.12 -1.32
C MET A 39 1.65 2.30 -0.85
N ILE A 40 2.93 2.04 -0.54
CA ILE A 40 3.91 3.08 -0.18
C ILE A 40 4.13 4.05 -1.35
N ASP A 41 4.26 3.55 -2.59
CA ASP A 41 4.34 4.42 -3.78
C ASP A 41 3.07 5.26 -3.94
N CYS A 42 1.89 4.65 -3.77
CA CYS A 42 0.62 5.37 -3.82
C CYS A 42 0.56 6.53 -2.82
N LEU A 43 0.99 6.32 -1.57
CA LEU A 43 1.01 7.35 -0.53
C LEU A 43 2.06 8.43 -0.83
N SER A 44 3.24 8.03 -1.30
CA SER A 44 4.34 8.94 -1.64
C SER A 44 3.94 9.91 -2.77
N ARG A 45 3.27 9.41 -3.81
CA ARG A 45 2.75 10.23 -4.92
C ARG A 45 1.66 11.20 -4.49
N ALA A 46 0.93 10.86 -3.42
CA ALA A 46 -0.06 11.73 -2.80
C ALA A 46 0.52 12.66 -1.73
N SER A 47 1.85 12.69 -1.56
CA SER A 47 2.55 13.44 -0.50
C SER A 47 2.11 13.07 0.92
N ALA A 48 1.58 11.86 1.13
CA ALA A 48 1.17 11.32 2.42
C ALA A 48 2.33 10.58 3.10
N PHE A 49 3.46 11.27 3.32
CA PHE A 49 4.72 10.67 3.76
C PHE A 49 4.64 10.01 5.13
N ASP A 50 3.90 10.59 6.07
CA ASP A 50 3.74 10.01 7.42
C ASP A 50 3.09 8.62 7.33
N GLN A 51 2.03 8.49 6.53
CA GLN A 51 1.37 7.20 6.29
C GLN A 51 2.28 6.22 5.53
N ALA A 52 3.10 6.71 4.60
CA ALA A 52 4.05 5.87 3.89
C ALA A 52 5.10 5.29 4.86
N GLN A 53 5.58 6.10 5.80
CA GLN A 53 6.52 5.68 6.84
C GLN A 53 5.87 4.67 7.80
N GLU A 54 4.62 4.89 8.22
CA GLU A 54 3.89 3.92 9.06
C GLU A 54 3.83 2.52 8.43
N LEU A 55 3.65 2.43 7.11
CA LEU A 55 3.65 1.15 6.39
C LEU A 55 5.05 0.51 6.30
N ILE A 56 6.11 1.32 6.23
CA ILE A 56 7.49 0.82 6.29
C ILE A 56 7.74 0.22 7.68
N ASP A 57 7.39 0.95 8.74
CA ASP A 57 7.56 0.51 10.12
C ASP A 57 6.72 -0.73 10.44
N GLU A 58 5.50 -0.82 9.89
CA GLU A 58 4.67 -2.03 9.97
C GLU A 58 5.32 -3.22 9.26
N TYR A 59 5.84 -3.01 8.04
CA TYR A 59 6.51 -4.06 7.29
C TYR A 59 7.74 -4.57 8.04
N GLU A 60 8.59 -3.69 8.55
CA GLU A 60 9.79 -4.06 9.30
C GLU A 60 9.45 -4.79 10.60
N ARG A 61 8.50 -4.31 11.40
CA ARG A 61 8.10 -4.98 12.65
C ARG A 61 7.58 -6.40 12.45
N ASN A 62 6.88 -6.64 11.34
CA ASN A 62 6.29 -7.94 11.04
C ASN A 62 7.27 -8.92 10.38
N HIS A 63 8.43 -8.45 9.92
CA HIS A 63 9.42 -9.24 9.19
C HIS A 63 10.85 -9.12 9.77
N SER A 64 10.99 -8.50 10.95
CA SER A 64 12.22 -8.55 11.75
C SER A 64 12.34 -9.94 12.40
N PRO A 65 13.55 -10.54 12.42
CA PRO A 65 13.78 -11.87 13.02
C PRO A 65 13.61 -11.90 14.54
#